data_AF-A0A7Z0ENB9-F1
#
_entry.id   AF-A0A7Z0ENB9-F1
#
_cell.length_a   1.000
_cell.length_b   1.000
_cell.length_c   1.000
_cell.angle_alpha   90.00
_cell.angle_beta   90.00
_cell.angle_gamma   90.00
#
_symmetry.space_group_name_H-M   'P 1'
#
loop_
_entity.id
_entity.type
_entity.pdbx_description
1 polymer ?
#
loop_
_entity_poly.entity_id
_entity_poly.type
_entity_poly.pdbx_seq_one_letter_code
_entity_poly.pdbx_strand_id
1 'polypeptide(L)'
;MVQESEQRAAQAAACAAIEEYLAGRLERTLSVYRKARQADGAARGAGEAMADLHAEDLAAWQEHGYLSHANAAAVVDVFYERSIAQAARALRQAPRNTERWERCRARYHSLRHEKAAVEAWLVAQGWDLELRATDHETERGVAGHRWTSASR
;
A
#
# COMPACT_ATOMS: atom_id res chain seq x y z
N MET A 1 -22.96 8.13 -15.03
CA MET A 1 -22.69 6.70 -15.26
C MET A 1 -21.22 6.36 -15.50
N VAL A 2 -20.52 6.87 -16.52
CA VAL A 2 -19.09 6.51 -16.75
C VAL A 2 -18.19 6.96 -15.60
N GLN A 3 -18.34 8.21 -15.14
CA GLN A 3 -17.54 8.76 -14.04
C GLN A 3 -17.76 8.05 -12.69
N GLU A 4 -18.99 7.60 -12.40
CA GLU A 4 -19.29 6.84 -11.17
C GLU A 4 -18.67 5.44 -11.20
N SER A 5 -18.60 4.82 -12.39
CA SER A 5 -17.95 3.52 -12.57
C SER A 5 -16.44 3.62 -12.38
N GLU A 6 -15.81 4.68 -12.90
CA GLU A 6 -14.37 4.92 -12.76
C GLU A 6 -14.00 5.24 -11.31
N GLN A 7 -14.81 6.03 -10.61
CA GLN A 7 -14.61 6.31 -9.19
C GLN A 7 -14.72 5.05 -8.32
N ARG A 8 -15.71 4.17 -8.58
CA ARG A 8 -15.84 2.90 -7.86
C ARG A 8 -14.67 1.96 -8.14
N ALA A 9 -14.16 1.93 -9.38
CA ALA A 9 -12.99 1.13 -9.72
C ALA A 9 -11.72 1.64 -9.02
N ALA A 10 -11.51 2.97 -9.00
CA ALA A 10 -10.39 3.58 -8.30
C ALA A 10 -10.45 3.34 -6.79
N GLN A 11 -11.65 3.46 -6.19
CA GLN A 11 -11.86 3.13 -4.77
C GLN A 11 -11.53 1.67 -4.48
N ALA A 12 -12.05 0.73 -5.27
CA ALA A 12 -11.78 -0.69 -5.05
C ALA A 12 -10.29 -1.03 -5.19
N ALA A 13 -9.61 -0.44 -6.18
CA ALA A 13 -8.17 -0.58 -6.36
C ALA A 13 -7.40 0.03 -5.18
N ALA A 14 -7.79 1.21 -4.70
CA ALA A 14 -7.15 1.86 -3.56
C ALA A 14 -7.28 1.04 -2.29
N CYS A 15 -8.49 0.57 -1.95
CA CYS A 15 -8.71 -0.27 -0.78
C CYS A 15 -7.89 -1.57 -0.84
N ALA A 16 -7.87 -2.24 -2.00
CA ALA A 16 -7.07 -3.45 -2.19
C ALA A 16 -5.56 -3.18 -2.04
N ALA A 17 -5.06 -2.08 -2.62
CA ALA A 17 -3.66 -1.70 -2.52
C ALA A 17 -3.24 -1.34 -1.08
N ILE A 18 -4.11 -0.66 -0.32
CA ILE A 18 -3.89 -0.35 1.10
C ILE A 18 -3.80 -1.64 1.91
N GLU A 19 -4.76 -2.55 1.74
CA GLU A 19 -4.78 -3.84 2.45
C GLU A 19 -3.54 -4.68 2.13
N GLU A 20 -3.19 -4.82 0.84
CA GLU A 20 -2.02 -5.58 0.42
C GLU A 20 -0.71 -4.96 0.94
N TYR A 21 -0.62 -3.63 0.94
CA TYR A 21 0.54 -2.93 1.48
C TYR A 21 0.70 -3.16 2.99
N LEU A 22 -0.35 -2.95 3.77
CA LEU A 22 -0.32 -3.08 5.24
C LEU A 22 -0.10 -4.53 5.68
N ALA A 23 -0.85 -5.47 5.11
CA ALA A 23 -0.69 -6.90 5.41
C ALA A 23 0.70 -7.40 4.98
N GLY A 24 1.15 -7.01 3.79
CA GLY A 24 2.48 -7.39 3.30
C GLY A 24 3.62 -6.76 4.09
N ARG A 25 3.41 -5.59 4.71
CA ARG A 25 4.39 -4.96 5.63
C ARG A 25 4.46 -5.73 6.95
N LEU A 26 3.32 -6.05 7.56
CA LEU A 26 3.25 -6.89 8.76
C LEU A 26 3.91 -8.25 8.56
N GLU A 27 3.58 -8.95 7.47
CA GLU A 27 4.14 -10.27 7.16
C GLU A 27 5.67 -10.22 6.99
N ARG A 28 6.19 -9.21 6.29
CA ARG A 28 7.64 -9.01 6.13
C ARG A 28 8.31 -8.80 7.48
N THR A 29 7.78 -7.95 8.34
CA THR A 29 8.34 -7.67 9.67
C THR A 29 8.34 -8.94 10.54
N LEU A 30 7.24 -9.69 10.56
CA LEU A 30 7.16 -10.98 11.26
C LEU A 30 8.17 -12.00 10.72
N SER A 31 8.36 -12.07 9.40
CA SER A 31 9.32 -12.98 8.76
C SER A 31 10.76 -12.63 9.13
N VAL A 32 11.13 -11.35 9.08
CA VAL A 32 12.46 -10.86 9.48
C VAL A 32 12.71 -11.14 10.96
N TYR A 33 11.74 -10.84 11.83
CA TYR A 33 11.82 -11.11 13.27
C TYR A 33 12.04 -12.61 13.56
N ARG A 34 11.26 -13.50 12.93
CA ARG A 34 11.41 -14.96 13.10
C ARG A 34 12.79 -15.44 12.68
N LYS A 35 13.33 -14.93 11.57
CA LYS A 35 14.69 -15.28 11.10
C LYS A 35 15.78 -14.80 12.06
N ALA A 36 15.69 -13.57 12.56
CA ALA A 36 16.65 -13.03 13.52
C ALA A 36 16.66 -13.83 14.82
N ARG A 37 15.48 -14.22 15.33
CA ARG A 37 15.35 -15.06 16.53
C ARG A 37 15.98 -16.44 16.36
N GLN A 38 15.84 -17.05 15.18
CA GLN A 38 16.45 -18.34 14.87
C GLN A 38 17.99 -18.27 14.76
N ALA A 39 18.53 -17.13 14.32
CA ALA A 39 19.97 -16.92 14.16
C ALA A 39 20.68 -16.60 15.48
N ASP A 40 20.12 -15.68 16.28
CA ASP A 40 20.84 -15.06 17.40
C ASP A 40 20.27 -15.38 18.79
N GLY A 41 19.17 -16.15 18.88
CA GLY A 41 18.51 -16.44 20.17
C GLY A 41 18.02 -15.19 20.91
N ALA A 42 17.91 -14.06 20.20
CA ALA A 42 17.65 -12.75 20.78
C ALA A 42 16.31 -12.72 21.55
N ALA A 43 16.36 -12.12 22.74
CA ALA A 43 15.18 -11.83 23.56
C ALA A 43 14.21 -10.91 22.83
N ARG A 44 12.94 -10.89 23.27
CA ARG A 44 11.90 -9.97 22.79
C ARG A 44 12.47 -8.56 22.65
N GLY A 45 12.61 -8.07 21.43
CA GLY A 45 13.23 -6.78 21.16
C GLY A 45 12.83 -6.29 19.79
N ALA A 46 12.68 -4.96 19.66
CA ALA A 46 12.41 -4.12 18.48
C ALA A 46 11.48 -4.66 17.36
N GLY A 47 11.76 -5.85 16.79
CA GLY A 47 10.95 -6.49 15.77
C GLY A 47 9.56 -6.93 16.24
N GLU A 48 9.39 -7.32 17.51
CA GLU A 48 8.05 -7.63 18.07
C GLU A 48 7.23 -6.34 18.22
N ALA A 49 7.81 -5.29 18.81
CA ALA A 49 7.15 -3.98 18.91
C ALA A 49 6.81 -3.39 17.53
N MET A 50 7.67 -3.56 16.52
CA MET A 50 7.38 -3.11 15.16
C MET A 50 6.26 -3.92 14.50
N ALA A 51 6.20 -5.24 14.75
CA ALA A 51 5.11 -6.07 14.25
C ALA A 51 3.77 -5.69 14.89
N ASP A 52 3.76 -5.39 16.19
CA ASP A 52 2.57 -4.92 16.91
C ASP A 52 2.07 -3.59 16.33
N LEU A 53 2.96 -2.62 16.11
CA LEU A 53 2.60 -1.35 15.44
C LEU A 53 2.01 -1.55 14.04
N HIS A 54 2.55 -2.49 13.25
CA HIS A 54 2.01 -2.79 11.91
C HIS A 54 0.67 -3.54 11.97
N ALA A 55 0.45 -4.34 13.01
CA ALA A 55 -0.83 -4.99 13.25
C ALA A 55 -1.89 -3.96 13.64
N GLU A 56 -1.53 -2.98 14.48
CA GLU A 56 -2.38 -1.84 14.83
C GLU A 56 -2.74 -0.99 13.61
N ASP A 57 -1.78 -0.68 12.75
CA ASP A 57 -2.04 0.04 11.48
C ASP A 57 -3.07 -0.71 10.61
N LEU A 58 -2.90 -2.03 10.47
CA LEU A 58 -3.81 -2.87 9.67
C LEU A 58 -5.21 -2.94 10.30
N ALA A 59 -5.29 -3.12 11.61
CA ALA A 59 -6.55 -3.15 12.34
C ALA A 59 -7.28 -1.79 12.26
N ALA A 60 -6.57 -0.67 12.42
CA ALA A 60 -7.12 0.66 12.30
C ALA A 60 -7.73 0.92 10.91
N TRP A 61 -7.09 0.40 9.85
CA TRP A 61 -7.66 0.43 8.51
C TRP A 61 -8.92 -0.44 8.41
N GLN A 62 -8.85 -1.71 8.82
CA GLN A 62 -9.94 -2.69 8.66
C GLN A 62 -11.19 -2.34 9.49
N GLU A 63 -11.00 -1.84 10.72
CA GLU A 63 -12.08 -1.59 11.66
C GLU A 63 -12.65 -0.18 11.55
N HIS A 64 -11.81 0.80 11.19
CA HIS A 64 -12.16 2.22 11.28
C HIS A 64 -11.90 3.01 9.99
N GLY A 65 -11.38 2.37 8.95
CA GLY A 65 -10.98 3.05 7.71
C GLY A 65 -9.89 4.09 7.93
N TYR A 66 -9.14 3.99 9.04
CA TYR A 66 -8.09 4.95 9.35
C TYR A 66 -6.79 4.57 8.62
N LEU A 67 -6.17 5.55 7.98
CA LEU A 67 -4.86 5.42 7.36
C LEU A 67 -4.06 6.69 7.60
N SER A 68 -2.82 6.54 8.06
CA SER A 68 -1.89 7.66 8.20
C SER A 68 -1.51 8.25 6.84
N HIS A 69 -1.18 9.54 6.81
CA HIS A 69 -0.69 10.20 5.59
C HIS A 69 0.57 9.52 5.03
N ALA A 70 1.49 9.14 5.91
CA ALA A 70 2.70 8.42 5.55
C ALA A 70 2.39 7.04 4.92
N ASN A 71 1.43 6.29 5.46
CA ASN A 71 1.04 5.01 4.87
C ASN A 71 0.30 5.21 3.53
N ALA A 72 -0.52 6.26 3.39
CA ALA A 72 -1.14 6.63 2.10
C ALA A 72 -0.09 6.94 1.03
N ALA A 73 0.91 7.77 1.36
CA ALA A 73 2.04 8.05 0.47
C ALA A 73 2.82 6.77 0.11
N ALA A 74 3.07 5.89 1.09
CA ALA A 74 3.81 4.65 0.86
C ALA A 74 3.06 3.66 -0.04
N VAL A 75 1.73 3.66 -0.07
CA VAL A 75 0.97 2.88 -1.06
C VAL A 75 1.32 3.32 -2.50
N VAL A 76 1.43 4.63 -2.74
CA VAL A 76 1.77 5.17 -4.06
C VAL A 76 3.26 4.97 -4.38
N ASP A 77 4.15 5.33 -3.46
CA ASP A 77 5.59 5.41 -3.71
C ASP A 77 6.33 4.08 -3.51
N VAL A 78 5.82 3.19 -2.66
CA VAL A 78 6.49 1.92 -2.35
C VAL A 78 5.75 0.76 -2.99
N PHE A 79 4.44 0.64 -2.78
CA PHE A 79 3.68 -0.49 -3.32
C PHE A 79 3.57 -0.42 -4.85
N TYR A 80 3.07 0.69 -5.41
CA TYR A 80 2.90 0.79 -6.86
C TYR A 80 4.23 0.84 -7.62
N GLU A 81 5.24 1.57 -7.15
CA GLU A 81 6.56 1.59 -7.80
C GLU A 81 7.19 0.19 -7.83
N ARG A 82 7.08 -0.59 -6.74
CA ARG A 82 7.54 -1.97 -6.73
C ARG A 82 6.78 -2.83 -7.73
N SER A 83 5.46 -2.74 -7.75
CA SER A 83 4.59 -3.50 -8.66
C SER A 83 4.87 -3.16 -10.13
N ILE A 84 5.07 -1.88 -10.44
CA ILE A 84 5.44 -1.40 -11.78
C ILE A 84 6.82 -1.91 -12.18
N ALA A 85 7.82 -1.84 -11.29
CA ALA A 85 9.16 -2.34 -11.54
C ALA A 85 9.16 -3.87 -11.80
N GLN A 86 8.36 -4.63 -11.04
CA GLN A 86 8.17 -6.06 -11.26
C GLN A 86 7.51 -6.34 -12.61
N ALA A 87 6.45 -5.62 -12.98
CA ALA A 87 5.79 -5.76 -14.28
C ALA A 87 6.72 -5.38 -15.44
N ALA A 88 7.52 -4.33 -15.30
CA ALA A 88 8.51 -3.92 -16.28
C ALA A 88 9.59 -5.00 -16.46
N ARG A 89 10.05 -5.63 -15.36
CA ARG A 89 10.98 -6.77 -15.43
C ARG A 89 10.34 -7.96 -16.15
N ALA A 90 9.10 -8.31 -15.82
CA ALA A 90 8.38 -9.40 -16.48
C ALA A 90 8.20 -9.15 -17.99
N LEU A 91 7.88 -7.91 -18.38
CA LEU A 91 7.78 -7.50 -19.78
C LEU A 91 9.11 -7.63 -20.53
N ARG A 92 10.23 -7.21 -19.92
CA ARG A 92 11.57 -7.38 -20.51
C ARG A 92 11.95 -8.85 -20.70
N GLN A 93 11.47 -9.74 -19.84
CA GLN A 93 11.73 -11.18 -19.89
C GLN A 93 10.77 -11.95 -20.81
N ALA A 94 9.67 -11.33 -21.24
CA ALA A 94 8.69 -11.97 -22.11
C ALA A 94 9.17 -11.99 -23.57
N PRO A 95 9.07 -13.13 -24.28
CA PRO A 95 9.41 -13.20 -25.70
C PRO A 95 8.48 -12.29 -26.53
N ARG A 96 9.06 -11.40 -27.34
CA ARG A 96 8.28 -10.45 -28.17
C ARG A 96 7.31 -11.17 -29.12
N ASN A 97 6.22 -10.49 -29.50
CA ASN A 97 5.19 -10.98 -30.41
C ASN A 97 4.49 -12.27 -29.94
N THR A 98 4.53 -12.56 -28.64
CA THR A 98 3.75 -13.63 -28.02
C THR A 98 2.60 -13.05 -27.22
N GLU A 99 1.54 -13.84 -27.01
CA GLU A 99 0.47 -13.44 -26.10
C GLU A 99 0.98 -13.11 -24.69
N ARG A 100 2.04 -13.80 -24.24
CA ARG A 100 2.67 -13.52 -22.95
C ARG A 100 3.24 -12.10 -22.92
N TRP A 101 3.86 -11.64 -24.00
CA TRP A 101 4.37 -10.27 -24.09
C TRP A 101 3.24 -9.25 -24.07
N GLU A 102 2.16 -9.48 -24.82
CA GLU A 102 0.99 -8.60 -24.81
C GLU A 102 0.34 -8.53 -23.42
N ARG A 103 0.19 -9.67 -22.72
CA ARG A 103 -0.30 -9.71 -21.34
C ARG A 103 0.61 -8.93 -20.37
N CYS A 104 1.92 -9.12 -20.46
CA CYS A 104 2.87 -8.38 -19.63
C CYS A 104 2.84 -6.87 -19.92
N ARG A 105 2.69 -6.49 -21.20
CA ARG A 105 2.57 -5.10 -21.63
C ARG A 105 1.30 -4.47 -21.11
N ALA A 106 0.16 -5.14 -21.30
CA ALA A 106 -1.13 -4.70 -20.78
C ALA A 106 -1.10 -4.51 -19.26
N ARG A 107 -0.53 -5.47 -18.51
CA ARG A 107 -0.37 -5.35 -17.05
C ARG A 107 0.50 -4.17 -16.64
N TYR A 108 1.63 -3.96 -17.32
CA TYR A 108 2.52 -2.82 -17.05
C TYR A 108 1.82 -1.47 -17.25
N HIS A 109 1.08 -1.31 -18.35
CA HIS A 109 0.32 -0.07 -18.58
C HIS A 109 -0.84 0.09 -17.60
N SER A 110 -1.59 -0.98 -17.35
CA SER A 110 -2.70 -1.00 -16.40
C SER A 110 -2.25 -0.56 -15.00
N LEU A 111 -1.12 -1.05 -14.50
CA LEU A 111 -0.61 -0.64 -13.18
C LEU A 111 -0.25 0.84 -13.09
N ARG A 112 0.23 1.46 -14.18
CA ARG A 112 0.52 2.91 -14.19
C ARG A 112 -0.76 3.74 -14.16
N HIS A 113 -1.80 3.30 -14.88
CA HIS A 113 -3.11 3.95 -14.83
C HIS A 113 -3.77 3.76 -13.47
N GLU A 114 -3.67 2.56 -12.90
CA GLU A 114 -4.19 2.25 -11.57
C GLU A 114 -3.49 3.10 -10.50
N LYS A 115 -2.15 3.22 -10.53
CA LYS A 115 -1.39 4.12 -9.64
C LYS A 115 -1.95 5.54 -9.66
N ALA A 116 -2.08 6.12 -10.86
CA ALA A 116 -2.57 7.50 -11.00
C ALA A 116 -4.01 7.66 -10.51
N ALA A 117 -4.86 6.66 -10.75
CA ALA A 117 -6.25 6.67 -10.28
C ALA A 117 -6.33 6.56 -8.74
N VAL A 118 -5.51 5.70 -8.13
CA VAL A 118 -5.43 5.56 -6.67
C VAL A 118 -4.86 6.81 -6.01
N GLU A 119 -3.80 7.39 -6.58
CA GLU A 119 -3.23 8.65 -6.11
C GLU A 119 -4.27 9.78 -6.11
N ALA A 120 -5.00 9.95 -7.22
CA ALA A 120 -6.08 10.93 -7.32
C ALA A 120 -7.21 10.64 -6.32
N TRP A 121 -7.56 9.37 -6.10
CA TRP A 121 -8.58 8.99 -5.14
C TRP A 121 -8.15 9.31 -3.70
N LEU A 122 -6.92 8.98 -3.31
CA LEU A 122 -6.40 9.28 -1.97
C LEU A 122 -6.41 10.78 -1.69
N VAL A 123 -5.94 11.60 -2.65
CA VAL A 123 -5.98 13.07 -2.51
C VAL A 123 -7.42 13.56 -2.40
N ALA A 124 -8.34 13.05 -3.24
CA ALA A 124 -9.76 13.44 -3.20
C ALA A 124 -10.46 13.06 -1.88
N GLN A 125 -10.02 11.99 -1.21
CA GLN A 125 -10.52 11.60 0.10
C GLN A 125 -9.87 12.39 1.26
N GLY A 126 -8.84 13.20 1.00
CA GLY A 126 -8.22 14.07 2.01
C GLY A 126 -6.93 13.56 2.62
N TRP A 127 -6.29 12.53 2.03
CA TRP A 127 -4.92 12.19 2.40
C TRP A 127 -3.93 13.14 1.72
N ASP A 128 -3.12 13.81 2.54
CA ASP A 128 -1.92 14.51 2.09
C ASP A 128 -0.79 13.49 1.81
N LEU A 129 -0.33 13.44 0.55
CA LEU A 129 0.75 12.54 0.11
C LEU A 129 2.14 13.19 0.19
N GLU A 130 2.23 14.49 0.50
CA GLU A 130 3.50 15.19 0.73
C GLU A 130 3.98 15.01 2.18
N LEU A 131 3.09 14.60 3.10
CA LEU A 131 3.42 14.21 4.47
C LEU A 131 4.04 12.82 4.52
N ARG A 132 5.30 12.74 4.07
CA ARG A 132 6.10 11.51 3.96
C ARG A 132 6.83 11.10 5.24
N ALA A 133 6.90 12.01 6.22
CA ALA A 133 7.65 11.81 7.46
C ALA A 133 6.72 11.79 8.68
N THR A 134 7.05 10.94 9.64
CA THR A 134 6.54 10.92 11.02
C THR A 134 6.91 12.18 11.80
N ASP A 135 7.76 13.06 11.26
CA ASP A 135 8.24 14.28 11.93
C ASP A 135 7.16 15.36 12.10
N HIS A 136 5.93 15.13 11.61
CA HIS A 136 4.76 15.97 11.86
C HIS A 136 3.78 15.31 12.85
N GLU A 137 4.24 14.30 13.60
CA GLU A 137 3.56 13.74 14.76
C GLU A 137 3.47 14.81 15.87
N THR A 138 2.31 15.48 15.93
CA THR A 138 1.95 16.25 17.12
C THR A 138 1.81 15.32 18.33
N GLU A 139 1.97 15.87 19.53
CA GLU A 139 2.02 15.21 20.86
C GLU A 139 0.86 14.25 21.20
N ARG A 140 -0.08 13.95 20.29
CA ARG A 140 -1.27 13.11 20.50
C ARG A 140 -1.57 12.02 19.45
N GLY A 141 -0.77 11.82 18.41
CA GLY A 141 -1.00 10.68 17.51
C GLY A 141 -0.72 10.98 16.05
N VAL A 142 -0.45 9.90 15.32
CA VAL A 142 -0.09 9.88 13.90
C VAL A 142 -1.06 10.72 13.07
N ALA A 143 -0.52 11.63 12.25
CA ALA A 143 -1.33 12.41 11.32
C ALA A 143 -1.93 11.48 10.25
N GLY A 144 -3.25 11.47 10.12
CA GLY A 144 -3.95 10.57 9.21
C GLY A 144 -5.40 10.96 8.98
N HIS A 145 -6.03 10.28 8.03
CA HIS A 145 -7.41 10.50 7.66
C HIS A 145 -8.23 9.24 7.89
N ARG A 146 -9.49 9.39 8.31
CA ARG A 146 -10.47 8.31 8.31
C ARG A 146 -11.25 8.38 7.03
N TRP A 147 -11.21 7.30 6.26
CA TRP A 147 -12.14 7.14 5.16
C TRP A 147 -13.56 7.01 5.71
N THR A 148 -14.33 8.08 5.60
CA THR A 148 -15.77 8.03 5.77
C THR A 148 -16.37 7.51 4.47
N SER A 149 -16.71 6.22 4.44
CA SER A 149 -17.70 5.76 3.47
C SER A 149 -18.96 6.58 3.77
N ALA A 150 -19.25 7.62 2.99
CA ALA A 150 -20.46 8.41 3.21
C ALA A 150 -21.64 7.43 3.25
N SER A 151 -22.23 7.30 4.43
CA SER A 151 -23.45 6.55 4.75
C SER A 151 -23.37 5.01 4.61
N ARG A 152 -23.37 4.32 5.75
CA ARG A 152 -24.10 3.04 5.85
C ARG A 152 -25.59 3.30 5.67
#